data_AF-A0A953IAQ3-F1
#
_entry.id   AF-A0A953IAQ3-F1
#
_cell.length_a   1.000
_cell.length_b   1.000
_cell.length_c   1.000
_cell.angle_alpha   90.00
_cell.angle_beta   90.00
_cell.angle_gamma   90.00
#
_symmetry.space_group_name_H-M   'P 1'
#
loop_
_entity.id
_entity.type
_entity.pdbx_description
1 polymer ?
#
loop_
_entity_poly.entity_id
_entity_poly.type
_entity_poly.pdbx_seq_one_letter_code
_entity_poly.pdbx_strand_id
1 'polypeptide(L)'
;MLVPALLAIGAAALCGGGLIASVAPAAGCPPLAGAQPVAVTARAAGGDARGVTGYLLRNGEALIPVRGLVERTGRIYWDESGQTVTLLGPRDVLSVHVPGGRAEARIAVLNGEVIAAHAVRCEEQVYLPADLVATVLHLEVAVPSDDRGERMSR
;
A
#
# COMPACT_ATOMS: atom_id res chain seq x y z
N MET A 1 1.13 26.55 -57.27
CA MET A 1 1.49 25.12 -57.12
C MET A 1 0.46 24.49 -56.21
N LEU A 2 -0.25 23.47 -56.71
CA LEU A 2 -1.38 22.78 -56.09
C LEU A 2 -1.05 21.28 -56.22
N VAL A 3 -0.82 20.57 -55.12
CA VAL A 3 -0.86 19.09 -55.05
C VAL A 3 -1.36 18.67 -53.65
N PRO A 4 -2.37 17.78 -53.55
CA PRO A 4 -3.07 17.36 -52.33
C PRO A 4 -2.65 15.95 -51.84
N ALA A 5 -3.05 15.57 -50.61
CA ALA A 5 -3.29 14.17 -50.16
C ALA A 5 -3.97 14.22 -48.77
N LEU A 6 -5.27 13.96 -48.59
CA LEU A 6 -5.97 12.65 -48.54
C LEU A 6 -5.23 11.58 -47.71
N LEU A 7 -5.72 11.28 -46.50
CA LEU A 7 -6.55 10.10 -46.20
C LEU A 7 -6.64 9.86 -44.69
N ALA A 8 -7.87 9.82 -44.21
CA ALA A 8 -8.23 9.23 -42.93
C ALA A 8 -8.06 7.70 -43.00
N ILE A 9 -7.43 7.11 -41.99
CA ILE A 9 -7.66 5.70 -41.60
C ILE A 9 -7.76 5.71 -40.09
N GLY A 10 -8.98 5.44 -39.59
CA GLY A 10 -9.20 5.09 -38.21
C GLY A 10 -8.70 3.68 -37.91
N ALA A 11 -8.28 3.46 -36.68
CA ALA A 11 -8.38 2.16 -36.04
C ALA A 11 -8.58 2.40 -34.55
N ALA A 12 -9.78 2.09 -34.09
CA ALA A 12 -10.10 1.93 -32.69
C ALA A 12 -9.23 0.83 -32.09
N ALA A 13 -8.65 1.09 -30.92
CA ALA A 13 -8.25 0.06 -29.98
C ALA A 13 -8.87 0.41 -28.63
N LEU A 14 -10.17 0.11 -28.53
CA LEU A 14 -10.84 -0.20 -27.27
C LEU A 14 -10.15 -1.45 -26.70
N CYS A 15 -9.18 -1.25 -25.83
CA CYS A 15 -8.62 -2.31 -25.00
C CYS A 15 -8.57 -1.83 -23.56
N GLY A 16 -9.42 -2.42 -22.73
CA GLY A 16 -9.19 -2.55 -21.30
C GLY A 16 -9.56 -1.34 -20.46
N GLY A 17 -10.82 -1.29 -20.04
CA GLY A 17 -11.17 -0.66 -18.76
C GLY A 17 -10.44 -1.39 -17.62
N GLY A 18 -9.21 -0.99 -17.37
CA GLY A 18 -8.52 -1.21 -16.11
C GLY A 18 -8.12 0.18 -15.65
N LEU A 19 -8.72 0.65 -14.56
CA LEU A 19 -8.26 1.86 -13.88
C LEU A 19 -6.77 1.65 -13.58
N ILE A 20 -5.89 2.23 -14.40
CA ILE A 20 -4.49 2.38 -14.05
C ILE A 20 -4.54 3.40 -12.92
N ALA A 21 -4.60 2.89 -11.69
CA ALA A 21 -4.33 3.71 -10.52
C ALA A 21 -2.96 4.34 -10.79
N SER A 22 -2.95 5.65 -11.01
CA SER A 22 -1.76 6.43 -11.26
C SER A 22 -0.80 6.16 -10.10
N VAL A 23 0.21 5.34 -10.37
CA VAL A 23 1.22 4.96 -9.40
C VAL A 23 2.02 6.22 -9.13
N ALA A 24 1.80 6.86 -7.98
CA ALA A 24 2.76 7.84 -7.49
C ALA A 24 4.10 7.09 -7.35
N PRO A 25 5.15 7.53 -8.05
CA PRO A 25 6.37 6.76 -8.13
C PRO A 25 7.02 6.70 -6.75
N ALA A 26 7.38 5.50 -6.32
CA ALA A 26 8.27 5.26 -5.17
C ALA A 26 9.63 6.00 -5.29
N ALA A 27 9.91 6.61 -6.44
CA ALA A 27 11.08 7.45 -6.69
C ALA A 27 11.23 8.62 -5.70
N GLY A 28 10.12 9.12 -5.14
CA GLY A 28 10.14 10.18 -4.11
C GLY A 28 10.40 9.69 -2.69
N CYS A 29 10.38 8.38 -2.44
CA CYS A 29 10.49 7.80 -1.10
C CYS A 29 11.68 6.84 -1.00
N PRO A 30 12.85 7.31 -0.52
CA PRO A 30 14.07 6.49 -0.46
C PRO A 30 13.90 5.12 0.23
N PRO A 31 13.14 4.97 1.33
CA PRO A 31 12.93 3.65 1.95
C PRO A 31 12.18 2.65 1.07
N LEU A 32 11.41 3.10 0.07
CA LEU A 32 10.69 2.25 -0.89
C LEU A 32 11.45 2.11 -2.21
N ALA A 33 12.64 2.71 -2.34
CA ALA A 33 13.43 2.62 -3.55
C ALA A 33 13.81 1.16 -3.84
N GLY A 34 13.42 0.68 -5.02
CA GLY A 34 13.68 -0.70 -5.45
C GLY A 34 12.71 -1.74 -4.87
N ALA A 35 11.67 -1.32 -4.14
CA ALA A 35 10.54 -2.17 -3.80
C ALA A 35 9.63 -2.39 -5.01
N GLN A 36 8.99 -3.56 -5.09
CA GLN A 36 8.05 -3.89 -6.17
C GLN A 36 6.65 -3.42 -5.80
N PRO A 37 5.98 -2.57 -6.59
CA PRO A 37 4.57 -2.24 -6.38
C PRO A 37 3.71 -3.50 -6.53
N VAL A 38 2.82 -3.75 -5.57
CA VAL A 38 1.92 -4.91 -5.57
C VAL A 38 0.48 -4.47 -5.30
N ALA A 39 -0.47 -5.09 -6.00
CA ALA A 39 -1.90 -4.86 -5.77
C ALA A 39 -2.35 -5.62 -4.53
N VAL A 40 -2.64 -4.92 -3.45
CA VAL A 40 -3.09 -5.52 -2.19
C VAL A 40 -4.59 -5.42 -2.10
N THR A 41 -5.24 -6.51 -1.71
CA THR A 41 -6.66 -6.46 -1.37
C THR A 41 -6.85 -6.72 0.12
N ALA A 42 -7.71 -5.93 0.76
CA ALA A 42 -8.14 -6.17 2.13
C ALA A 42 -9.66 -6.31 2.20
N ARG A 43 -10.12 -7.17 3.11
CA ARG A 43 -11.53 -7.42 3.37
C ARG A 43 -11.77 -7.54 4.88
N ALA A 44 -12.73 -6.78 5.40
CA ALA A 44 -13.24 -6.97 6.75
C ALA A 44 -14.26 -8.11 6.78
N ALA A 45 -14.46 -8.75 7.93
CA ALA A 45 -15.45 -9.81 8.09
C ALA A 45 -16.85 -9.36 7.63
N GLY A 46 -17.39 -10.00 6.58
CA GLY A 46 -18.69 -9.66 6.00
C GLY A 46 -18.74 -8.39 5.15
N GLY A 47 -17.59 -7.75 4.88
CA GLY A 47 -17.47 -6.57 4.03
C GLY A 47 -17.00 -6.87 2.61
N ASP A 48 -17.06 -5.84 1.75
CA ASP A 48 -16.49 -5.92 0.40
C ASP A 48 -14.96 -5.94 0.44
N ALA A 49 -14.36 -6.65 -0.52
CA ALA A 49 -12.92 -6.53 -0.76
C ALA A 49 -12.58 -5.16 -1.37
N ARG A 50 -11.46 -4.59 -0.96
CA ARG A 50 -10.97 -3.29 -1.42
C ARG A 50 -9.50 -3.38 -1.80
N GLY A 51 -9.16 -2.82 -2.95
CA GLY A 51 -7.81 -2.81 -3.50
C GLY A 51 -7.06 -1.52 -3.20
N VAL A 52 -5.78 -1.65 -2.82
CA VAL A 52 -4.80 -0.56 -2.72
C VAL A 52 -3.47 -1.00 -3.31
N THR A 53 -2.57 -0.07 -3.61
CA THR A 53 -1.21 -0.40 -4.05
C THR A 53 -0.27 -0.38 -2.85
N GLY A 54 0.30 -1.52 -2.50
CA GLY A 54 1.40 -1.65 -1.55
C GLY A 54 2.75 -1.82 -2.24
N TYR A 55 3.78 -2.12 -1.45
CA TYR A 55 5.14 -2.35 -1.89
C TYR A 55 5.70 -3.62 -1.26
N LEU A 56 6.15 -4.56 -2.09
CA LEU A 56 6.87 -5.75 -1.65
C LEU A 56 8.37 -5.43 -1.61
N LEU A 57 8.95 -5.55 -0.43
CA LEU A 57 10.37 -5.38 -0.20
C LEU A 57 11.14 -6.66 -0.58
N ARG A 58 12.46 -6.53 -0.80
CA ARG A 58 13.32 -7.67 -1.20
C ARG A 58 13.39 -8.79 -0.14
N ASN A 59 13.11 -8.47 1.11
CA ASN A 59 13.06 -9.43 2.21
C ASN A 59 11.71 -10.19 2.27
N GLY A 60 10.79 -9.95 1.34
CA GLY A 60 9.46 -10.56 1.29
C GLY A 60 8.40 -9.83 2.14
N GLU A 61 8.77 -8.78 2.87
CA GLU A 61 7.80 -7.98 3.64
C GLU A 61 6.98 -7.08 2.72
N ALA A 62 5.65 -7.15 2.85
CA ALA A 62 4.73 -6.28 2.13
C ALA A 62 4.35 -5.09 3.00
N LEU A 63 4.68 -3.87 2.55
CA LEU A 63 4.27 -2.62 3.17
C LEU A 63 3.04 -2.06 2.46
N ILE A 64 2.00 -1.74 3.21
CA ILE A 64 0.70 -1.34 2.65
C ILE A 64 0.27 0.03 3.15
N PRO A 65 -0.34 0.86 2.30
CA PRO A 65 -0.79 2.19 2.70
C PRO A 65 -1.93 2.05 3.72
N VAL A 66 -1.77 2.75 4.84
CA VAL A 66 -2.77 2.74 5.91
C VAL A 66 -3.94 3.68 5.59
N ARG A 67 -3.66 4.80 4.92
CA ARG A 67 -4.68 5.75 4.46
C ARG A 67 -5.43 5.12 3.28
N GLY A 68 -6.74 5.34 3.20
CA GLY A 68 -7.60 4.69 2.20
C GLY A 68 -7.99 3.22 2.50
N LEU A 69 -7.12 2.45 3.17
CA LEU A 69 -7.42 1.08 3.64
C LEU A 69 -8.18 1.08 4.98
N VAL A 70 -7.68 1.88 5.94
CA VAL A 70 -8.16 1.87 7.33
C VAL A 70 -9.32 2.82 7.57
N GLU A 71 -9.38 3.98 6.88
CA GLU A 71 -10.45 4.98 7.04
C GLU A 71 -11.87 4.42 6.83
N ARG A 72 -12.00 3.25 6.20
CA ARG A 72 -13.28 2.60 5.89
C ARG A 72 -13.53 1.28 6.61
N THR A 73 -12.53 0.75 7.32
CA THR A 73 -12.58 -0.56 7.98
C THR A 73 -12.29 -0.49 9.49
N GLY A 74 -11.62 0.57 9.94
CA GLY A 74 -11.32 0.86 11.33
C GLY A 74 -11.23 2.36 11.57
N ARG A 75 -10.62 2.76 12.68
CA ARG A 75 -10.35 4.18 12.96
C ARG A 75 -8.86 4.45 12.91
N ILE A 76 -8.48 5.47 12.16
CA ILE A 76 -7.13 5.99 12.09
C ILE A 76 -7.10 7.37 12.75
N TYR A 77 -6.13 7.58 13.63
CA TYR A 77 -5.86 8.86 14.27
C TYR A 77 -4.45 9.28 13.92
N TRP A 78 -4.32 10.55 13.56
CA TRP A 78 -3.03 11.19 13.39
C TRP A 78 -2.86 12.21 14.51
N ASP A 79 -1.66 12.31 15.07
CA ASP A 79 -1.35 13.46 15.92
C ASP A 79 -1.34 14.76 15.10
N GLU A 80 -1.39 15.91 15.79
CA GLU A 80 -1.41 17.23 15.16
C GLU A 80 -0.18 17.49 14.27
N SER A 81 0.93 16.81 14.55
CA SER A 81 2.18 16.91 13.78
C SER A 81 2.25 15.97 12.58
N GLY A 82 1.26 15.07 12.43
CA GLY A 82 1.26 13.96 11.48
C GLY A 82 2.41 12.97 11.66
N GLN A 83 3.09 12.96 12.81
CA GLN A 83 4.25 12.10 13.08
C GLN A 83 3.85 10.76 13.69
N THR A 84 2.77 10.75 14.46
CA THR A 84 2.20 9.54 15.04
C THR A 84 0.92 9.17 14.34
N VAL A 85 0.85 7.91 13.89
CA VAL A 85 -0.39 7.28 13.44
C VAL A 85 -0.81 6.24 14.47
N THR A 86 -2.10 6.24 14.81
CA THR A 86 -2.71 5.23 15.67
C THR A 86 -3.85 4.54 14.94
N LEU A 87 -3.79 3.20 14.90
CA LEU A 87 -4.86 2.34 14.39
C LEU A 87 -5.61 1.75 15.56
N LEU A 88 -6.93 1.93 15.56
CA LEU A 88 -7.83 1.27 16.49
C LEU A 88 -8.54 0.14 15.77
N GLY A 89 -8.15 -1.07 16.12
CA GLY A 89 -8.87 -2.29 15.84
C GLY A 89 -9.99 -2.56 16.84
N PRO A 90 -10.74 -3.66 16.67
CA PRO A 90 -11.80 -4.05 17.60
C PRO A 90 -11.29 -4.35 19.01
N ARG A 91 -10.05 -4.81 19.13
CA ARG A 91 -9.40 -5.22 20.39
C ARG A 91 -7.99 -4.68 20.56
N ASP A 92 -7.39 -4.23 19.47
CA ASP A 92 -5.98 -3.87 19.42
C ASP A 92 -5.81 -2.39 19.10
N VAL A 93 -4.78 -1.80 19.70
CA VAL A 93 -4.35 -0.43 19.44
C VAL A 93 -2.90 -0.48 19.00
N LEU A 94 -2.66 -0.06 17.76
CA LEU A 94 -1.31 0.09 17.22
C LEU A 94 -0.97 1.57 17.10
N SER A 95 0.08 2.02 17.77
CA SER A 95 0.64 3.36 17.60
C SER A 95 2.03 3.29 16.99
N VAL A 96 2.26 4.09 15.96
CA VAL A 96 3.52 4.16 15.23
C VAL A 96 3.94 5.62 15.17
N HIS A 97 5.12 5.92 15.71
CA HIS A 97 5.71 7.24 15.67
C HIS A 97 6.88 7.26 14.68
N VAL A 98 6.76 8.04 13.61
CA VAL A 98 7.84 8.33 12.66
C VAL A 98 8.27 9.79 12.89
N PRO A 99 9.39 10.03 13.62
CA PRO A 99 9.83 11.37 13.98
C PRO A 99 10.01 12.27 12.77
N GLY A 100 9.73 13.57 12.93
CA GLY A 100 10.02 14.57 11.91
C GLY A 100 11.47 14.50 11.42
N GLY A 101 11.67 14.55 10.10
CA GLY A 101 12.99 14.41 9.48
C GLY A 101 13.46 12.96 9.27
N ARG A 102 12.66 11.95 9.66
CA ARG A 102 12.87 10.55 9.30
C ARG A 102 11.81 10.08 8.31
N ALA A 103 12.22 9.22 7.39
CA ALA A 103 11.31 8.56 6.44
C ALA A 103 10.87 7.16 6.93
N GLU A 104 11.49 6.62 7.98
CA GLU A 104 11.17 5.30 8.51
C GLU A 104 11.30 5.20 10.04
N ALA A 105 10.58 4.25 10.61
CA ALA A 105 10.73 3.76 11.98
C ALA A 105 10.78 2.23 11.98
N ARG A 106 11.47 1.65 12.97
CA ARG A 106 11.66 0.18 13.12
C ARG A 106 10.92 -0.42 14.31
N ILE A 107 10.15 0.42 15.02
CA ILE A 107 9.39 0.04 16.20
C ILE A 107 7.97 0.57 16.10
N ALA A 108 7.05 -0.15 16.73
CA ALA A 108 5.69 0.28 16.98
C ALA A 108 5.29 -0.09 18.42
N VAL A 109 4.17 0.46 18.89
CA VAL A 109 3.56 0.10 20.17
C VAL A 109 2.23 -0.60 19.89
N LEU A 110 2.11 -1.87 20.27
CA LEU A 110 0.89 -2.66 20.16
C LEU A 110 0.35 -2.91 21.58
N ASN A 111 -0.84 -2.39 21.90
CA ASN A 111 -1.48 -2.54 23.21
C ASN A 111 -0.58 -2.16 24.41
N GLY A 112 0.31 -1.18 24.21
CA GLY A 112 1.26 -0.72 25.22
C GLY A 112 2.62 -1.46 25.22
N GLU A 113 2.78 -2.49 24.39
CA GLU A 113 4.04 -3.22 24.23
C GLU A 113 4.83 -2.73 23.01
N VAL A 114 6.15 -2.56 23.17
CA VAL A 114 7.03 -2.20 22.05
C VAL A 114 7.34 -3.43 21.22
N ILE A 115 6.98 -3.38 19.93
CA ILE A 115 7.24 -4.45 18.95
C ILE A 115 8.16 -3.96 17.83
N ALA A 116 8.85 -4.89 17.19
CA ALA A 116 9.56 -4.61 15.94
C ALA A 116 8.54 -4.45 14.80
N ALA A 117 8.59 -3.33 14.09
CA ALA A 117 7.72 -3.06 12.96
C ALA A 117 8.37 -2.06 12.01
N HIS A 118 8.45 -2.41 10.73
CA HIS A 118 8.97 -1.51 9.71
C HIS A 118 7.87 -0.57 9.20
N ALA A 119 7.91 0.67 9.66
CA ALA A 119 7.01 1.71 9.21
C ALA A 119 7.75 2.68 8.29
N VAL A 120 7.12 3.03 7.17
CA VAL A 120 7.66 4.01 6.22
C VAL A 120 6.67 5.14 6.07
N ARG A 121 7.16 6.38 6.17
CA ARG A 121 6.41 7.59 5.89
C ARG A 121 6.90 8.20 4.59
N CYS A 122 6.02 8.28 3.61
CA CYS A 122 6.26 8.97 2.34
C CYS A 122 5.16 10.00 2.15
N GLU A 123 5.51 11.26 1.93
CA GLU A 123 4.53 12.36 1.77
C GLU A 123 3.53 12.38 2.95
N GLU A 124 2.24 12.28 2.68
CA GLU A 124 1.17 12.18 3.69
C GLU A 124 0.73 10.74 3.98
N GLN A 125 1.44 9.74 3.46
CA GLN A 125 1.13 8.33 3.61
C GLN A 125 2.09 7.67 4.61
N VAL A 126 1.53 6.86 5.52
CA VAL A 126 2.29 5.84 6.24
C VAL A 126 1.98 4.48 5.65
N TYR A 127 3.04 3.70 5.44
CA TYR A 127 3.01 2.31 5.04
C TYR A 127 3.45 1.45 6.22
N LEU A 128 2.69 0.39 6.48
CA LEU A 128 2.94 -0.56 7.56
C LEU A 128 2.96 -1.99 7.03
N PRO A 129 3.56 -2.94 7.76
CA PRO A 129 3.55 -4.35 7.36
C PRO A 129 2.11 -4.86 7.23
N ALA A 130 1.82 -5.55 6.13
CA ALA A 130 0.50 -6.06 5.82
C ALA A 130 -0.07 -6.94 6.93
N ASP A 131 0.75 -7.87 7.44
CA ASP A 131 0.36 -8.81 8.50
C ASP A 131 0.01 -8.10 9.80
N LEU A 132 0.74 -7.03 10.13
CA LEU A 132 0.49 -6.22 11.32
C LEU A 132 -0.85 -5.48 11.20
N VAL A 133 -1.11 -4.85 10.05
CA VAL A 133 -2.39 -4.17 9.78
C VAL A 133 -3.54 -5.17 9.77
N ALA A 134 -3.36 -6.32 9.13
CA ALA A 134 -4.34 -7.40 9.08
C ALA A 134 -4.72 -7.90 10.48
N THR A 135 -3.70 -8.12 11.32
CA THR A 135 -3.89 -8.57 12.71
C THR A 135 -4.67 -7.53 13.51
N VAL A 136 -4.18 -6.29 13.55
CA VAL A 136 -4.78 -5.21 14.36
C VAL A 136 -6.23 -4.94 13.96
N LEU A 137 -6.51 -4.88 12.65
CA LEU A 137 -7.83 -4.53 12.15
C LEU A 137 -8.74 -5.73 11.87
N HIS A 138 -8.27 -6.95 12.15
CA HIS A 138 -8.98 -8.20 11.85
C HIS A 138 -9.41 -8.29 10.38
N LEU A 139 -8.49 -8.01 9.46
CA LEU A 139 -8.72 -8.03 8.01
C LEU A 139 -8.14 -9.29 7.38
N GLU A 140 -8.83 -9.81 6.38
CA GLU A 140 -8.22 -10.70 5.40
C GLU A 140 -7.45 -9.84 4.40
N VAL A 141 -6.12 -9.98 4.37
CA VAL A 141 -5.27 -9.27 3.41
C VAL A 141 -4.66 -10.27 2.45
N ALA A 142 -4.89 -10.08 1.15
CA ALA A 142 -4.23 -10.84 0.11
C ALA A 142 -3.22 -9.95 -0.62
N VAL A 143 -1.96 -10.36 -0.54
CA VAL A 143 -0.84 -9.81 -1.30
C VAL A 143 -0.47 -10.85 -2.37
N PRO A 144 -0.40 -10.49 -3.65
CA PRO A 144 0.02 -11.41 -4.71
C PRO A 144 1.42 -11.95 -4.37
N SER A 145 1.54 -13.27 -4.26
CA SER A 145 2.85 -13.94 -4.27
C SER A 145 3.46 -13.78 -5.66
N ASP A 146 4.78 -13.60 -5.74
CA ASP A 146 5.50 -13.64 -7.01
C ASP A 146 5.57 -15.09 -7.51
N ASP A 147 4.48 -15.57 -8.10
CA ASP A 147 4.33 -16.95 -8.63
C ASP A 147 5.22 -17.24 -9.86
N ARG A 148 6.21 -16.39 -10.17
CA ARG A 148 7.19 -16.68 -11.22
C ARG A 148 8.15 -17.82 -10.84
N GLY A 149 8.20 -18.24 -9.57
CA GLY A 149 9.06 -19.33 -9.10
C GLY A 149 8.50 -20.75 -9.31
N GLU A 150 7.17 -20.93 -9.42
CA GLU A 150 6.57 -22.28 -9.36
C GLU A 150 6.31 -22.91 -10.75
N ARG A 151 6.48 -22.13 -11.83
CA ARG A 151 6.24 -22.57 -13.22
C ARG A 151 7.48 -23.12 -13.94
N MET A 152 8.51 -23.55 -13.21
CA MET A 152 9.73 -24.18 -13.78
C MET A 152 10.02 -25.59 -13.24
N SER A 153 9.07 -26.23 -12.54
CA SER A 153 9.26 -27.61 -12.02
C SER A 153 8.16 -28.59 -12.39
N ARG A 154 7.55 -28.44 -13.57
CA ARG A 154 6.73 -29.49 -14.18
C ARG A 154 7.15 -29.74 -15.61
#